data_AF-J0P3B2-F1
#
_entry.id   AF-J0P3B2-F1
#
_cell.length_a   1.000
_cell.length_b   1.000
_cell.length_c   1.000
_cell.angle_alpha   90.00
_cell.angle_beta   90.00
_cell.angle_gamma   90.00
#
_symmetry.space_group_name_H-M   'P 1'
#
loop_
_entity.id
_entity.type
_entity.pdbx_description
1 polymer ?
#
loop_
_entity_poly.entity_id
_entity_poly.type
_entity_poly.pdbx_seq_one_letter_code
_entity_poly.pdbx_strand_id
1 'polypeptide(L)'
;MRPFMFLIFSLFFLPLSWGQIETATDNSGAEKRMYIRRQVGPIEKRMDSLYQQRITEREINGIYIPRDLYDCFRVLDGAMEDDFKEYFMSLSDEEVDARTHGSLGLWMKHRWQLMEGSRLSDYFRKMGVPHPEYAVGIIIQSYHRKLHQRDLGVKELVEKFQKIWAKKQAEEAKALLGQ
;
A
#
# COMPACT_ATOMS: atom_id res chain seq x y z
N MET A 1 83.35 24.48 0.15
CA MET A 1 83.15 23.05 -0.18
C MET A 1 81.68 22.85 -0.53
N ARG A 2 81.40 22.31 -1.73
CA ARG A 2 80.09 21.77 -2.20
C ARG A 2 79.98 20.30 -1.72
N PRO A 3 78.82 19.59 -1.70
CA PRO A 3 77.69 19.59 -2.67
C PRO A 3 76.26 19.62 -2.04
N PHE A 4 75.21 20.14 -2.69
CA PHE A 4 74.35 19.60 -3.78
C PHE A 4 73.34 18.52 -3.31
N MET A 5 72.02 18.75 -3.49
CA MET A 5 71.02 17.80 -4.05
C MET A 5 69.55 18.28 -3.92
N PHE A 6 68.99 18.69 -5.06
CA PHE A 6 67.62 18.51 -5.62
C PHE A 6 66.31 18.78 -4.82
N LEU A 7 65.52 19.70 -5.41
CA LEU A 7 64.06 19.84 -5.45
C LEU A 7 63.32 18.55 -5.89
N ILE A 8 62.13 18.24 -5.33
CA ILE A 8 60.90 17.82 -6.07
C ILE A 8 59.60 18.17 -5.30
N PHE A 9 58.62 18.68 -6.03
CA PHE A 9 57.22 19.03 -5.70
C PHE A 9 56.29 17.79 -5.87
N SER A 10 55.34 17.49 -4.96
CA SER A 10 54.22 16.55 -5.21
C SER A 10 53.17 16.66 -4.08
N LEU A 11 52.02 17.31 -4.32
CA LEU A 11 50.70 16.72 -4.68
C LEU A 11 49.99 15.93 -3.56
N PHE A 12 48.91 16.56 -3.08
CA PHE A 12 47.68 16.02 -2.49
C PHE A 12 47.50 14.49 -2.50
N PHE A 13 47.23 13.90 -1.33
CA PHE A 13 46.21 12.86 -1.14
C PHE A 13 45.81 12.83 0.34
N LEU A 14 44.62 13.34 0.67
CA LEU A 14 43.99 13.15 1.98
C LEU A 14 43.44 11.73 2.03
N PRO A 15 43.88 10.86 2.97
CA PRO A 15 43.25 9.56 3.14
C PRO A 15 41.85 9.72 3.73
N LEU A 16 40.87 9.26 2.95
CA LEU A 16 39.50 8.94 3.33
C LEU A 16 39.49 8.25 4.71
N SER A 17 38.80 8.83 5.69
CA SER A 17 38.58 8.27 7.02
C SER A 17 37.92 6.89 6.90
N TRP A 18 38.69 5.84 7.10
CA TRP A 18 38.19 4.48 7.26
C TRP A 18 37.29 4.43 8.49
N GLY A 19 36.03 4.01 8.31
CA GLY A 19 35.11 3.77 9.40
C GLY A 19 35.71 2.75 10.38
N GLN A 20 35.74 3.13 11.66
CA GLN A 20 36.26 2.30 12.75
C GLN A 20 35.32 1.12 12.96
N ILE A 21 35.77 -0.10 12.63
CA ILE A 21 35.08 -1.34 12.97
C ILE A 21 35.45 -1.68 14.41
N GLU A 22 34.58 -1.36 15.36
CA GLU A 22 34.73 -1.84 16.74
C GLU A 22 34.01 -3.17 16.89
N THR A 23 34.76 -4.28 16.84
CA THR A 23 34.25 -5.58 17.29
C THR A 23 34.42 -5.69 18.80
N ALA A 24 33.40 -5.32 19.56
CA ALA A 24 33.29 -5.76 20.95
C ALA A 24 33.04 -7.29 20.97
N THR A 25 33.99 -8.03 21.53
CA THR A 25 33.87 -9.45 21.85
C THR A 25 33.26 -9.59 23.24
N ASP A 26 31.95 -9.82 23.29
CA ASP A 26 31.30 -10.41 24.47
C ASP A 26 31.34 -11.93 24.32
N ASN A 27 31.81 -12.63 25.34
CA ASN A 27 32.03 -14.07 25.40
C ASN A 27 30.79 -14.80 25.93
N SER A 28 29.62 -14.47 25.40
CA SER A 28 28.38 -15.19 25.63
C SER A 28 28.05 -15.98 24.37
N GLY A 29 28.08 -17.32 24.46
CA GLY A 29 27.89 -18.27 23.35
C GLY A 29 26.49 -18.28 22.71
N ALA A 30 25.82 -17.12 22.62
CA ALA A 30 24.64 -16.92 21.82
C ALA A 30 25.07 -16.39 20.45
N GLU A 31 24.67 -17.08 19.37
CA GLU A 31 24.84 -16.58 18.01
C GLU A 31 24.45 -15.10 17.94
N LYS A 32 25.41 -14.23 17.55
CA LYS A 32 25.12 -12.84 17.20
C LYS A 32 24.12 -12.85 16.06
N ARG A 33 22.83 -12.75 16.37
CA ARG A 33 21.79 -12.42 15.39
C ARG A 33 22.15 -11.04 14.86
N MET A 34 22.78 -11.01 13.69
CA MET A 34 23.20 -9.78 13.04
C MET A 34 21.93 -9.07 12.56
N TYR A 35 21.39 -8.17 13.38
CA TYR A 35 20.30 -7.31 12.97
C TYR A 35 20.86 -6.26 12.00
N ILE A 36 20.64 -6.46 10.70
CA ILE A 36 20.85 -5.40 9.72
C ILE A 36 19.84 -4.30 10.05
N ARG A 37 20.30 -3.20 10.67
CA ARG A 37 19.47 -2.02 10.88
C ARG A 37 19.21 -1.37 9.52
N ARG A 38 18.08 -1.70 8.89
CA ARG A 38 17.66 -1.01 7.66
C ARG A 38 17.53 0.48 7.97
N GLN A 39 18.32 1.31 7.30
CA GLN A 39 18.10 2.74 7.31
C GLN A 39 16.95 3.06 6.34
N VAL A 40 15.87 3.61 6.88
CA VAL A 40 14.74 4.10 6.10
C VAL A 40 15.21 5.30 5.28
N GLY A 41 15.07 5.23 3.96
CA GLY A 41 15.53 6.30 3.06
C GLY A 41 14.68 7.58 3.19
N PRO A 42 15.19 8.75 2.75
CA PRO A 42 14.43 10.00 2.79
C PRO A 42 13.09 9.96 2.06
N ILE A 43 13.01 9.17 0.98
CA ILE A 43 11.79 8.98 0.18
C ILE A 43 10.73 8.23 0.99
N GLU A 44 11.10 7.10 1.60
CA GLU A 44 10.19 6.28 2.41
C GLU A 44 9.65 7.09 3.60
N LYS A 45 10.51 7.81 4.31
CA LYS A 45 10.09 8.70 5.40
C LYS A 45 9.10 9.78 4.93
N ARG A 46 9.29 10.33 3.73
CA ARG A 46 8.37 11.30 3.14
C ARG A 46 7.03 10.66 2.77
N MET A 47 7.05 9.45 2.21
CA MET A 47 5.84 8.70 1.87
C MET A 47 5.02 8.39 3.11
N ASP A 48 5.67 7.95 4.20
CA ASP A 48 5.02 7.72 5.48
C ASP A 48 4.37 8.99 6.03
N SER A 49 5.10 10.12 6.00
CA SER A 49 4.56 11.41 6.44
C SER A 49 3.34 11.85 5.63
N LEU A 50 3.38 11.69 4.31
CA LEU A 50 2.25 12.02 3.43
C LEU A 50 1.06 11.09 3.69
N TYR A 51 1.33 9.81 3.89
CA TYR A 51 0.32 8.84 4.23
C TYR A 51 -0.41 9.21 5.53
N GLN A 52 0.34 9.49 6.60
CA GLN A 52 -0.22 9.88 7.90
C GLN A 52 -1.08 11.13 7.83
N GLN A 53 -0.72 12.10 6.98
CA GLN A 53 -1.56 13.25 6.73
C GLN A 53 -2.87 12.83 6.05
N ARG A 54 -2.78 12.11 4.92
CA ARG A 54 -3.93 11.76 4.06
C ARG A 54 -4.99 10.91 4.75
N ILE A 55 -4.64 10.10 5.75
CA ILE A 55 -5.61 9.31 6.51
C ILE A 55 -6.48 10.13 7.46
N THR A 56 -6.09 11.38 7.74
CA THR A 56 -6.88 12.31 8.55
C THR A 56 -7.75 13.25 7.72
N GLU A 57 -7.42 13.39 6.43
CA GLU A 57 -8.11 14.33 5.54
C GLU A 57 -9.49 13.82 5.12
N ARG A 58 -10.48 14.71 5.17
CA ARG A 58 -11.83 14.43 4.66
C ARG A 58 -11.92 14.58 3.15
N GLU A 59 -11.00 15.35 2.58
CA GLU A 59 -10.96 15.72 1.19
C GLU A 59 -9.51 15.68 0.70
N ILE A 60 -9.29 15.15 -0.50
CA ILE A 60 -7.99 15.15 -1.15
C ILE A 60 -8.19 15.70 -2.55
N ASN A 61 -7.47 16.77 -2.90
CA ASN A 61 -7.55 17.43 -4.21
C ASN A 61 -8.98 17.85 -4.62
N GLY A 62 -9.78 18.40 -3.70
CA GLY A 62 -11.17 18.78 -4.02
C GLY A 62 -12.17 17.61 -4.00
N ILE A 63 -11.71 16.39 -3.68
CA ILE A 63 -12.52 15.19 -3.72
C ILE A 63 -12.79 14.67 -2.32
N TYR A 64 -14.07 14.59 -1.96
CA TYR A 64 -14.50 13.96 -0.71
C TYR A 64 -14.12 12.47 -0.68
N ILE A 65 -13.45 12.06 0.38
CA ILE A 65 -13.05 10.66 0.60
C ILE A 65 -14.05 10.02 1.57
N PRO A 66 -14.70 8.89 1.30
CA PRO A 66 -15.58 8.25 2.28
C PRO A 66 -14.84 7.83 3.57
N ARG A 67 -15.50 7.87 4.73
CA ARG A 67 -14.88 7.45 6.01
C ARG A 67 -14.97 5.94 6.29
N ASP A 68 -15.99 5.28 5.73
CA ASP A 68 -16.26 3.86 5.90
C ASP A 68 -17.12 3.33 4.74
N LEU A 69 -17.48 2.05 4.81
CA LEU A 69 -18.25 1.37 3.77
C LEU A 69 -19.64 1.98 3.54
N TYR A 70 -20.34 2.41 4.59
CA TYR A 70 -21.67 2.99 4.45
C TYR A 70 -21.62 4.39 3.84
N ASP A 71 -20.58 5.15 4.16
CA ASP A 71 -20.32 6.44 3.54
C ASP A 71 -19.98 6.30 2.05
N CYS A 72 -19.35 5.19 1.63
CA CYS A 72 -19.21 4.87 0.21
C CYS A 72 -20.58 4.74 -0.47
N PHE A 73 -21.53 4.04 0.15
CA PHE A 73 -22.87 3.85 -0.42
C PHE A 73 -23.58 5.18 -0.62
N ARG A 74 -23.48 6.09 0.36
CA ARG A 74 -24.05 7.44 0.27
C ARG A 74 -23.47 8.22 -0.92
N VAL A 75 -22.16 8.11 -1.16
CA VAL A 75 -21.52 8.76 -2.31
C VAL A 75 -21.95 8.12 -3.62
N LEU A 76 -22.05 6.79 -3.68
CA LEU A 76 -22.47 6.05 -4.87
C LEU A 76 -23.93 6.30 -5.24
N ASP A 77 -24.82 6.44 -4.25
CA ASP A 77 -26.23 6.74 -4.46
C ASP A 77 -26.45 8.03 -5.28
N GLY A 78 -25.52 9.00 -5.20
CA GLY A 78 -25.58 10.25 -5.96
C GLY A 78 -24.53 10.39 -7.08
N ALA A 79 -23.65 9.41 -7.27
CA ALA A 79 -22.59 9.46 -8.28
C ALA A 79 -22.83 8.57 -9.50
N MET A 80 -23.71 7.58 -9.39
CA MET A 80 -24.05 6.69 -10.50
C MET A 80 -25.14 7.30 -11.37
N GLU A 81 -24.91 7.29 -12.68
CA GLU A 81 -25.93 7.60 -13.69
C GLU A 81 -27.01 6.52 -13.69
N ASP A 82 -28.25 6.88 -14.02
CA ASP A 82 -29.42 6.00 -13.95
C ASP A 82 -29.24 4.74 -14.82
N ASP A 83 -28.86 4.90 -16.09
CA ASP A 83 -28.61 3.78 -17.01
C ASP A 83 -27.54 2.82 -16.48
N PHE A 84 -26.47 3.36 -15.90
CA PHE A 84 -25.41 2.53 -15.31
C PHE A 84 -25.89 1.83 -14.04
N LYS A 85 -26.75 2.47 -13.24
CA LYS A 85 -27.34 1.88 -12.04
C LYS A 85 -28.31 0.75 -12.38
N GLU A 86 -29.11 0.91 -13.43
CA GLU A 86 -29.97 -0.15 -13.95
C GLU A 86 -29.14 -1.34 -14.44
N TYR A 87 -28.09 -1.08 -15.25
CA TYR A 87 -27.14 -2.12 -15.65
C TYR A 87 -26.52 -2.82 -14.44
N PHE A 88 -26.04 -2.05 -13.46
CA PHE A 88 -25.41 -2.57 -12.25
C PHE A 88 -26.35 -3.47 -11.45
N MET A 89 -27.62 -3.09 -11.27
CA MET A 89 -28.64 -3.88 -10.56
C MET A 89 -29.15 -5.09 -11.35
N SER A 90 -28.90 -5.14 -12.67
CA SER A 90 -29.28 -6.29 -13.50
C SER A 90 -28.31 -7.47 -13.36
N LEU A 91 -27.12 -7.24 -12.78
CA LEU A 91 -26.06 -8.23 -12.65
C LEU A 91 -26.34 -9.20 -11.50
N SER A 92 -25.75 -10.38 -11.58
CA SER A 92 -25.73 -11.33 -10.46
C SER A 92 -24.71 -10.91 -9.40
N ASP A 93 -24.86 -11.42 -8.17
CA ASP A 93 -23.90 -11.14 -7.09
C ASP A 93 -22.50 -11.68 -7.42
N GLU A 94 -22.45 -12.77 -8.19
CA GLU A 94 -21.23 -13.43 -8.63
C GLU A 94 -20.47 -12.66 -9.72
N GLU A 95 -21.19 -11.92 -10.58
CA GLU A 95 -20.61 -11.25 -11.74
C GLU A 95 -20.40 -9.74 -11.55
N VAL A 96 -21.13 -9.10 -10.62
CA VAL A 96 -21.16 -7.64 -10.49
C VAL A 96 -19.76 -7.02 -10.35
N ASP A 97 -18.91 -7.62 -9.52
CA ASP A 97 -17.52 -7.19 -9.35
C ASP A 97 -16.75 -7.36 -10.67
N ALA A 98 -16.70 -8.57 -11.22
CA ALA A 98 -15.94 -8.87 -12.44
C ALA A 98 -16.34 -7.99 -13.64
N ARG A 99 -17.62 -7.64 -13.76
CA ARG A 99 -18.15 -6.81 -14.86
C ARG A 99 -17.91 -5.32 -14.68
N THR A 100 -17.84 -4.83 -13.44
CA THR A 100 -17.80 -3.39 -13.14
C THR A 100 -16.49 -2.92 -12.50
N HIS A 101 -15.59 -3.85 -12.16
CA HIS A 101 -14.29 -3.53 -11.56
C HIS A 101 -13.45 -2.60 -12.43
N GLY A 102 -13.41 -2.86 -13.74
CA GLY A 102 -12.63 -2.08 -14.69
C GLY A 102 -13.15 -0.66 -14.91
N SER A 103 -14.45 -0.42 -14.67
CA SER A 103 -15.09 0.88 -14.84
C SER A 103 -15.29 1.57 -13.49
N LEU A 104 -16.29 1.16 -12.72
CA LEU A 104 -16.62 1.70 -11.40
C LEU A 104 -15.46 1.51 -10.42
N GLY A 105 -14.80 0.35 -10.45
CA GLY A 105 -13.67 0.08 -9.58
C GLY A 105 -12.47 1.00 -9.83
N LEU A 106 -12.12 1.22 -11.09
CA LEU A 106 -11.06 2.17 -11.46
C LEU A 106 -11.40 3.60 -11.03
N TRP A 107 -12.65 4.02 -11.26
CA TRP A 107 -13.14 5.31 -10.79
C TRP A 107 -13.00 5.45 -9.27
N MET A 108 -13.38 4.44 -8.49
CA MET A 108 -13.26 4.46 -7.03
C MET A 108 -11.80 4.52 -6.57
N LYS A 109 -10.90 3.75 -7.20
CA LYS A 109 -9.46 3.79 -6.88
C LYS A 109 -8.88 5.18 -7.05
N HIS A 110 -9.16 5.81 -8.19
CA HIS A 110 -8.64 7.15 -8.50
C HIS A 110 -9.32 8.22 -7.64
N ARG A 111 -10.64 8.19 -7.52
CA ARG A 111 -11.40 9.22 -6.81
C ARG A 111 -11.15 9.18 -5.31
N TRP A 112 -10.99 7.99 -4.72
CA TRP A 112 -10.76 7.85 -3.29
C TRP A 112 -9.31 7.57 -2.92
N GLN A 113 -8.40 7.67 -3.90
CA GLN A 113 -6.94 7.62 -3.71
C GLN A 113 -6.49 6.39 -2.93
N LEU A 114 -7.03 5.23 -3.30
CA LEU A 114 -6.86 4.00 -2.51
C LEU A 114 -5.42 3.48 -2.57
N MET A 115 -4.65 3.81 -3.60
CA MET A 115 -3.26 3.38 -3.77
C MET A 115 -2.27 4.21 -2.95
N GLU A 116 -2.37 5.54 -3.04
CA GLU A 116 -1.46 6.48 -2.38
C GLU A 116 -1.79 6.66 -0.90
N GLY A 117 -3.00 6.29 -0.50
CA GLY A 117 -3.48 6.36 0.87
C GLY A 117 -4.56 7.41 1.05
N SER A 118 -5.57 7.06 1.84
CA SER A 118 -6.65 7.93 2.24
C SER A 118 -7.30 7.39 3.51
N ARG A 119 -8.18 8.18 4.15
CA ARG A 119 -8.95 7.68 5.31
C ARG A 119 -9.75 6.42 5.00
N LEU A 120 -10.22 6.27 3.76
CA LEU A 120 -10.93 5.06 3.31
C LEU A 120 -9.97 3.87 3.17
N SER A 121 -8.78 4.09 2.60
CA SER A 121 -7.80 3.01 2.46
C SER A 121 -7.31 2.51 3.82
N ASP A 122 -7.15 3.41 4.80
CA ASP A 122 -6.85 3.06 6.19
C ASP A 122 -7.98 2.26 6.86
N TYR A 123 -9.24 2.62 6.63
CA TYR A 123 -10.39 1.86 7.09
C TYR A 123 -10.34 0.39 6.62
N PHE A 124 -10.12 0.14 5.32
CA PHE A 124 -10.00 -1.23 4.80
C PHE A 124 -8.75 -1.95 5.31
N ARG A 125 -7.63 -1.26 5.45
CA ARG A 125 -6.43 -1.87 6.05
C ARG A 125 -6.66 -2.30 7.48
N LYS A 126 -7.35 -1.49 8.30
CA LYS A 126 -7.73 -1.84 9.68
C LYS A 126 -8.68 -3.04 9.74
N MET A 127 -9.46 -3.27 8.70
CA MET A 127 -10.26 -4.49 8.52
C MET A 127 -9.46 -5.69 7.99
N GLY A 128 -8.14 -5.56 7.79
CA GLY A 128 -7.30 -6.63 7.27
C GLY A 128 -7.36 -6.79 5.75
N VAL A 129 -7.74 -5.74 5.01
CA VAL A 129 -7.78 -5.71 3.54
C VAL A 129 -6.82 -4.62 3.05
N PRO A 130 -5.51 -4.89 2.98
CA PRO A 130 -4.51 -3.88 2.64
C PRO A 130 -4.45 -3.53 1.15
N HIS A 131 -4.94 -4.42 0.27
CA HIS A 131 -4.82 -4.24 -1.17
C HIS A 131 -6.02 -3.46 -1.75
N PRO A 132 -5.79 -2.37 -2.51
CA PRO A 132 -6.85 -1.53 -3.07
C PRO A 132 -7.88 -2.28 -3.91
N GLU A 133 -7.43 -3.22 -4.75
CA GLU A 133 -8.34 -4.02 -5.60
C GLU A 133 -9.36 -4.81 -4.77
N TYR A 134 -8.97 -5.33 -3.60
CA TYR A 134 -9.90 -6.08 -2.76
C TYR A 134 -10.86 -5.17 -2.00
N ALA A 135 -10.39 -3.99 -1.56
CA ALA A 135 -11.28 -2.99 -0.98
C ALA A 135 -12.38 -2.57 -1.97
N VAL A 136 -12.01 -2.33 -3.23
CA VAL A 136 -12.94 -2.04 -4.33
C VAL A 136 -13.97 -3.16 -4.52
N GLY A 137 -13.51 -4.41 -4.61
CA GLY A 137 -14.41 -5.55 -4.78
C GLY A 137 -15.41 -5.72 -3.64
N ILE A 138 -14.99 -5.42 -2.39
CA ILE A 138 -15.89 -5.39 -1.23
C ILE A 138 -16.94 -4.29 -1.39
N ILE A 139 -16.53 -3.08 -1.76
CA ILE A 139 -17.46 -1.95 -1.95
C ILE A 139 -18.50 -2.28 -3.02
N ILE A 140 -18.08 -2.82 -4.17
CA ILE A 140 -18.97 -3.19 -5.28
C ILE A 140 -19.99 -4.23 -4.83
N GLN A 141 -19.55 -5.37 -4.31
CA GLN A 141 -20.44 -6.46 -3.92
C GLN A 141 -21.37 -6.05 -2.77
N SER A 142 -20.86 -5.37 -1.74
CA SER A 142 -21.71 -4.92 -0.63
C SER A 142 -22.71 -3.84 -1.07
N TYR A 143 -22.32 -2.91 -1.95
CA TYR A 143 -23.26 -1.90 -2.46
C TYR A 143 -24.35 -2.54 -3.33
N HIS A 144 -24.00 -3.51 -4.17
CA HIS A 144 -24.95 -4.31 -4.94
C HIS A 144 -25.97 -4.99 -4.02
N ARG A 145 -25.50 -5.70 -2.98
CA ARG A 145 -26.37 -6.33 -1.98
C ARG A 145 -27.26 -5.33 -1.25
N LYS A 146 -26.76 -4.12 -0.92
CA LYS A 146 -27.55 -3.03 -0.35
C LYS A 146 -28.70 -2.61 -1.27
N LEU A 147 -28.46 -2.47 -2.57
CA LEU A 147 -29.51 -2.10 -3.54
C LEU A 147 -30.60 -3.19 -3.64
N HIS A 148 -30.24 -4.45 -3.43
CA HIS A 148 -31.17 -5.58 -3.37
C HIS A 148 -31.73 -5.86 -1.97
N GLN A 149 -31.45 -5.02 -0.97
CA GLN A 149 -31.89 -5.19 0.43
C GLN A 149 -31.47 -6.55 1.03
N ARG A 150 -30.30 -7.04 0.63
CA ARG A 150 -29.69 -8.29 1.12
C ARG A 150 -28.65 -7.99 2.19
N ASP A 151 -28.29 -9.02 2.96
CA ASP A 151 -27.13 -8.94 3.84
C ASP A 151 -25.87 -8.58 3.04
N LEU A 152 -25.05 -7.68 3.59
CA LEU A 152 -23.87 -7.17 2.88
C LEU A 152 -22.77 -8.22 2.72
N GLY A 153 -22.74 -9.24 3.60
CA GLY A 153 -21.74 -10.30 3.66
C GLY A 153 -20.30 -9.79 3.74
N VAL A 154 -20.08 -8.69 4.49
CA VAL A 154 -18.78 -8.01 4.55
C VAL A 154 -17.70 -8.93 5.10
N LYS A 155 -18.02 -9.70 6.14
CA LYS A 155 -17.07 -10.60 6.78
C LYS A 155 -16.61 -11.70 5.82
N GLU A 156 -17.56 -12.30 5.11
CA GLU A 156 -17.33 -13.35 4.12
C GLU A 156 -16.47 -12.82 2.96
N LEU A 157 -16.74 -11.60 2.51
CA LEU A 157 -15.94 -10.95 1.46
C LEU A 157 -14.52 -10.65 1.94
N VAL A 158 -14.34 -10.12 3.16
CA VAL A 158 -13.02 -9.88 3.76
C VAL A 158 -12.22 -11.18 3.86
N GLU A 159 -12.83 -12.25 4.39
CA GLU A 159 -12.17 -13.56 4.51
C GLU A 159 -11.80 -14.15 3.14
N LYS A 160 -12.70 -14.04 2.15
CA LYS A 160 -12.46 -14.45 0.76
C LYS A 160 -11.22 -13.75 0.20
N PHE A 161 -11.16 -12.42 0.31
CA PHE A 161 -10.04 -11.65 -0.26
C PHE A 161 -8.74 -11.83 0.51
N GLN A 162 -8.78 -12.02 1.83
CA GLN A 162 -7.60 -12.39 2.62
C GLN A 162 -6.99 -13.71 2.14
N LYS A 163 -7.82 -14.73 1.88
CA LYS A 163 -7.37 -16.01 1.34
C LYS A 163 -6.74 -15.87 -0.04
N ILE A 164 -7.36 -15.10 -0.93
CA ILE A 164 -6.83 -14.82 -2.28
C ILE A 164 -5.48 -14.10 -2.18
N TRP A 165 -5.37 -13.10 -1.31
CA TRP A 165 -4.14 -12.35 -1.10
C TRP A 165 -3.00 -13.23 -0.59
N ALA A 166 -3.27 -14.03 0.45
CA ALA A 166 -2.28 -14.92 1.04
C ALA A 166 -1.76 -15.95 0.01
N LYS A 167 -2.67 -16.50 -0.81
CA LYS A 167 -2.30 -17.41 -1.90
C LYS A 167 -1.39 -16.73 -2.92
N LYS A 168 -1.76 -15.53 -3.38
CA LYS A 168 -0.96 -14.75 -4.34
C LYS A 168 0.45 -14.46 -3.81
N GLN A 169 0.56 -14.04 -2.55
CA GLN A 169 1.86 -13.81 -1.91
C GLN A 169 2.70 -15.09 -1.80
N ALA A 170 2.08 -16.24 -1.51
CA ALA A 170 2.78 -17.51 -1.46
C ALA A 170 3.27 -17.96 -2.84
N GLU A 171 2.50 -17.72 -3.90
CA GLU A 171 2.88 -18.01 -5.29
C GLU A 171 4.02 -17.10 -5.77
N GLU A 172 3.94 -15.80 -5.49
CA GLU A 172 5.01 -14.84 -5.77
C GLU A 172 6.30 -15.21 -5.03
N ALA A 173 6.21 -15.59 -3.76
CA ALA A 173 7.37 -16.04 -2.98
C ALA A 173 8.02 -17.30 -3.57
N LYS A 174 7.23 -18.28 -4.03
CA LYS A 174 7.74 -19.49 -4.69
C LYS A 174 8.43 -19.15 -6.01
N ALA A 175 7.82 -18.30 -6.82
CA ALA A 175 8.39 -17.84 -8.09
C ALA A 175 9.74 -17.13 -7.89
N LEU A 176 9.86 -16.30 -6.86
CA LEU A 176 11.12 -15.62 -6.50
C LEU A 176 12.21 -16.58 -6.02
N LEU A 177 11.82 -17.71 -5.41
CA LEU A 177 12.73 -18.76 -4.94
C LEU A 177 13.06 -19.80 -6.02
N GLY A 178 12.50 -19.68 -7.23
CA GLY A 178 12.73 -20.60 -8.34
C GLY A 178 12.15 -22.01 -8.11
N GLN A 179 11.09 -22.12 -7.30
CA GLN A 179 10.37 -23.37 -7.02
C GLN A 179 9.15 -23.56 -7.90
#